data_AF-A0A257ATC4-F1
#
_entry.id   AF-A0A257ATC4-F1
#
_cell.length_a   1.000
_cell.length_b   1.000
_cell.length_c   1.000
_cell.angle_alpha   90.00
_cell.angle_beta   90.00
_cell.angle_gamma   90.00
#
_symmetry.space_group_name_H-M   'P 1'
#
loop_
_entity.id
_entity.type
_entity.pdbx_description
1 polymer ?
#
loop_
_entity_poly.entity_id
_entity_poly.type
_entity_poly.pdbx_seq_one_letter_code
_entity_poly.pdbx_strand_id
1 'polypeptide(L)'
;AVFLAISTPFLTTPIEYFNALFHHTKSVGGFTYWIAVSTFINLSNFWYIPFTAFLIATLYIYRRIKVGLNNDRYIDACAATVAVFLATSPKVNIQYTLTLIPLLLLSKSFWAEKHLKRNFILLISSAVLWLASSYTVLFVALSMDFANFKKLDLVILNRWNIIVTVAIVAFGLLCILPTPSGVRLHNAPIRVGIPESPDSAFIPGSGESVSQFLKHYNVNYVVLSFSPDFVDTYQGYEPEKDVTRYMRFKTVAERWRYKDVRWLIDELHSRGVKVLLGIYLRKEKIKYHYGVQGFAVDWVESHPEILGSQDVLLFNSTVNMNGKRILYADYFSTKVKSIVKDFGFDGVYLMDWNDWKIKGDKMPYILPLLKRLKSSRCGEIFVEGIDSTNDVNSTLILMKNADYVVLKTAPWVNRIYYVRTDDVSIDSYQRYLSKVLENLSGNEREHLLYGVYVFDYVDGWFTPAFELQREVNAFYRVGIRGGYAIYYSSRYVPYKITVGG
;
A
#
# COMPACT_ATOMS: atom_id res chain seq x y z
N ALA A 1 23.15 -22.16 18.25
CA ALA A 1 24.02 -23.06 17.46
C ALA A 1 23.29 -23.62 16.24
N VAL A 2 22.20 -24.39 16.42
CA VAL A 2 21.45 -25.02 15.31
C VAL A 2 20.84 -24.00 14.34
N PHE A 3 20.19 -22.94 14.82
CA PHE A 3 19.67 -21.87 13.95
C PHE A 3 20.76 -21.09 13.20
N LEU A 4 21.95 -20.96 13.78
CA LEU A 4 23.12 -20.33 13.16
C LEU A 4 23.71 -21.20 12.05
N ALA A 5 23.70 -22.53 12.23
CA ALA A 5 24.17 -23.51 11.26
C ALA A 5 23.19 -23.71 10.08
N ILE A 6 21.87 -23.59 10.32
CA ILE A 6 20.84 -23.72 9.27
C ILE A 6 20.75 -22.44 8.41
N SER A 7 21.05 -21.28 8.99
CA SER A 7 21.02 -20.00 8.26
C SER A 7 22.31 -19.67 7.53
N THR A 8 23.42 -20.37 7.81
CA THR A 8 24.75 -20.10 7.21
C THR A 8 24.79 -20.06 5.67
N PRO A 9 24.05 -20.91 4.94
CA PRO A 9 24.03 -20.88 3.47
C PRO A 9 23.36 -19.64 2.87
N PHE A 10 22.60 -18.88 3.68
CA PHE A 10 21.80 -17.73 3.25
C PHE A 10 22.40 -16.38 3.70
N LEU A 11 23.62 -16.38 4.23
CA LEU A 11 24.29 -15.18 4.75
C LEU A 11 25.33 -14.69 3.74
N THR A 12 25.04 -13.58 3.04
CA THR A 12 26.01 -12.91 2.16
C THR A 12 27.06 -12.13 2.95
N THR A 13 26.71 -11.53 4.10
CA THR A 13 27.69 -11.02 5.07
C THR A 13 27.22 -11.19 6.53
N PRO A 14 28.09 -11.56 7.48
CA PRO A 14 27.72 -11.74 8.89
C PRO A 14 27.27 -10.45 9.59
N ILE A 15 27.82 -9.30 9.17
CA ILE A 15 27.58 -7.98 9.81
C ILE A 15 26.16 -7.47 9.53
N GLU A 16 25.63 -7.67 8.32
CA GLU A 16 24.26 -7.30 7.97
C GLU A 16 23.21 -8.10 8.76
N TYR A 17 23.50 -9.37 9.04
CA TYR A 17 22.65 -10.22 9.87
C TYR A 17 22.63 -9.76 11.33
N PHE A 18 23.79 -9.43 11.91
CA PHE A 18 23.84 -8.84 13.25
C PHE A 18 23.15 -7.48 13.28
N ASN A 19 23.33 -6.63 12.27
CA ASN A 19 22.62 -5.36 12.16
C ASN A 19 21.10 -5.54 12.04
N ALA A 20 20.61 -6.54 11.30
CA ALA A 20 19.19 -6.89 11.24
C ALA A 20 18.66 -7.42 12.58
N LEU A 21 19.44 -8.25 13.27
CA LEU A 21 19.11 -8.75 14.62
C LEU A 21 19.07 -7.62 15.65
N PHE A 22 20.05 -6.71 15.64
CA PHE A 22 20.11 -5.53 16.50
C PHE A 22 19.15 -4.41 16.08
N HIS A 23 18.67 -4.39 14.83
CA HIS A 23 17.55 -3.52 14.43
C HIS A 23 16.22 -4.05 14.96
N HIS A 24 16.05 -5.38 14.99
CA HIS A 24 14.88 -6.01 15.59
C HIS A 24 14.78 -5.79 17.11
N THR A 25 15.89 -5.57 17.83
CA THR A 25 15.85 -5.20 19.25
C THR A 25 15.35 -3.77 19.51
N LYS A 26 15.39 -2.89 18.50
CA LYS A 26 14.80 -1.52 18.56
C LYS A 26 13.32 -1.47 18.18
N SER A 27 12.77 -2.58 17.68
CA SER A 27 11.37 -2.74 17.23
C SER A 27 10.54 -3.58 18.23
N VAL A 28 10.79 -3.44 19.53
CA VAL A 28 9.93 -4.04 20.56
C VAL A 28 8.70 -3.16 20.73
N GLY A 29 7.51 -3.67 20.40
CA GLY A 29 6.24 -2.93 20.58
C GLY A 29 5.20 -3.04 19.47
N GLY A 30 5.39 -3.88 18.45
CA GLY A 30 4.34 -4.15 17.46
C GLY A 30 3.40 -5.26 17.93
N PHE A 31 2.31 -4.90 18.61
CA PHE A 31 1.18 -5.78 18.99
C PHE A 31 1.44 -6.89 20.03
N THR A 32 1.77 -6.54 21.29
CA THR A 32 1.67 -7.51 22.43
C THR A 32 1.39 -6.81 23.77
N TYR A 33 0.98 -7.59 24.78
CA TYR A 33 0.83 -7.21 26.21
C TYR A 33 2.09 -6.57 26.81
N TRP A 34 3.26 -6.73 26.19
CA TRP A 34 4.49 -6.02 26.54
C TRP A 34 4.38 -4.50 26.35
N ILE A 35 3.47 -4.00 25.51
CA ILE A 35 3.16 -2.56 25.42
C ILE A 35 2.56 -2.06 26.74
N ALA A 36 1.65 -2.83 27.36
CA ALA A 36 1.07 -2.48 28.66
C ALA A 36 2.07 -2.60 29.82
N VAL A 37 3.10 -3.43 29.68
CA VAL A 37 4.22 -3.51 30.64
C VAL A 37 5.22 -2.36 30.41
N SER A 38 5.40 -1.93 29.16
CA SER A 38 6.30 -0.83 28.77
C SER A 38 5.92 0.53 29.33
N THR A 39 4.64 0.73 29.62
CA THR A 39 4.14 1.93 30.30
C THR A 39 4.62 2.03 31.75
N PHE A 40 5.11 0.95 32.35
CA PHE A 40 5.60 0.92 33.74
C PHE A 40 7.12 0.69 33.84
N ILE A 41 7.77 0.19 32.79
CA ILE A 41 9.18 -0.23 32.81
C ILE A 41 9.86 0.08 31.47
N ASN A 42 11.09 0.61 31.50
CA ASN A 42 11.88 0.90 30.31
C ASN A 42 12.31 -0.39 29.57
N LEU A 43 11.63 -0.70 28.47
CA LEU A 43 11.80 -1.93 27.67
C LEU A 43 13.20 -2.12 27.07
N SER A 44 13.99 -1.06 26.91
CA SER A 44 15.33 -1.13 26.29
C SER A 44 16.29 -2.05 27.05
N ASN A 45 16.05 -2.24 28.35
CA ASN A 45 16.86 -3.08 29.23
C ASN A 45 16.23 -4.44 29.56
N PHE A 46 15.15 -4.86 28.89
CA PHE A 46 14.34 -6.03 29.29
C PHE A 46 14.38 -7.21 28.30
N TRP A 47 15.22 -7.17 27.27
CA TRP A 47 15.28 -8.21 26.23
C TRP A 47 15.66 -9.61 26.77
N TYR A 48 16.40 -9.69 27.88
CA TYR A 48 16.88 -10.95 28.46
C TYR A 48 15.85 -11.67 29.33
N ILE A 49 14.84 -10.98 29.87
CA ILE A 49 13.83 -11.59 30.77
C ILE A 49 12.93 -12.57 30.03
N PRO A 50 12.32 -12.21 28.88
CA PRO A 50 11.51 -13.15 28.13
C PRO A 50 12.35 -14.30 27.56
N PHE A 51 13.61 -14.05 27.18
CA PHE A 51 14.53 -15.10 26.75
C PHE A 51 14.86 -16.09 27.89
N THR A 52 15.13 -15.59 29.10
CA THR A 52 15.43 -16.42 30.28
C THR A 52 14.20 -17.22 30.72
N ALA A 53 13.02 -16.59 30.71
CA ALA A 53 11.75 -17.26 30.99
C ALA A 53 11.44 -18.37 29.97
N PHE A 54 11.66 -18.10 28.68
CA PHE A 54 11.51 -19.08 27.61
C PHE A 54 12.45 -20.26 27.79
N LEU A 55 13.72 -20.00 28.11
CA LEU A 55 14.73 -21.03 28.31
C LEU A 55 14.39 -21.94 29.51
N ILE A 56 13.99 -21.35 30.65
CA ILE A 56 13.59 -22.10 31.86
C ILE A 56 12.37 -22.98 31.57
N ALA A 57 11.35 -22.42 30.94
CA ALA A 57 10.12 -23.14 30.61
C ALA A 57 10.37 -24.26 29.57
N THR A 58 11.21 -24.01 28.55
CA THR A 58 11.57 -25.03 27.55
C THR A 58 12.39 -26.16 28.16
N LEU A 59 13.33 -25.86 29.07
CA LEU A 59 14.09 -26.88 29.81
C LEU A 59 13.20 -27.71 30.74
N TYR A 60 12.19 -27.08 31.35
CA TYR A 60 11.18 -27.77 32.15
C TYR A 60 10.33 -28.72 31.29
N ILE A 61 9.84 -28.25 30.14
CA ILE A 61 9.09 -29.04 29.15
C ILE A 61 9.95 -30.24 28.69
N TYR A 62 11.21 -30.00 28.31
CA TYR A 62 12.15 -31.04 27.87
C TYR A 62 12.41 -32.11 28.95
N ARG A 63 12.59 -31.71 30.22
CA ARG A 63 12.77 -32.65 31.34
C ARG A 63 11.52 -33.50 31.58
N ARG A 64 10.33 -32.96 31.40
CA ARG A 64 9.05 -33.68 31.50
C ARG A 64 8.84 -34.72 30.38
N ILE A 65 9.43 -34.51 29.20
CA ILE A 65 9.31 -35.39 28.03
C ILE A 65 10.26 -36.59 28.07
N LYS A 66 11.35 -36.52 28.84
CA LYS A 66 12.34 -37.61 28.98
C LYS A 66 11.75 -38.94 29.50
N VAL A 67 10.49 -38.98 29.90
CA VAL A 67 9.73 -40.18 30.26
C VAL A 67 8.92 -40.65 29.03
N GLY A 68 9.60 -41.23 28.04
CA GLY A 68 8.98 -41.96 26.92
C GLY A 68 8.42 -41.13 25.76
N LEU A 69 8.99 -41.33 24.57
CA LEU A 69 8.51 -40.78 23.29
C LEU A 69 7.34 -41.62 22.74
N ASN A 70 6.13 -41.30 23.18
CA ASN A 70 4.92 -41.62 22.41
C ASN A 70 4.57 -40.41 21.52
N ASN A 71 4.10 -40.66 20.29
CA ASN A 71 3.75 -39.62 19.30
C ASN A 71 2.85 -38.50 19.86
N ASP A 72 1.91 -38.84 20.74
CA ASP A 72 0.99 -37.89 21.37
C ASP A 72 1.72 -36.91 22.33
N ARG A 73 2.73 -37.38 23.08
CA ARG A 73 3.51 -36.54 24.01
C ARG A 73 4.45 -35.58 23.30
N TYR A 74 4.85 -35.91 22.08
CA TYR A 74 5.67 -35.05 21.24
C TYR A 74 4.86 -33.87 20.68
N ILE A 75 3.62 -34.11 20.26
CA ILE A 75 2.71 -33.04 19.81
C ILE A 75 2.39 -32.08 20.96
N ASP A 76 2.12 -32.61 22.16
CA ASP A 76 1.89 -31.82 23.37
C ASP A 76 3.11 -30.95 23.74
N ALA A 77 4.31 -31.49 23.58
CA ALA A 77 5.56 -30.78 23.79
C ALA A 77 5.77 -29.63 22.79
N CYS A 78 5.48 -29.88 21.51
CA CYS A 78 5.55 -28.87 20.46
C CYS A 78 4.52 -27.76 20.70
N ALA A 79 3.27 -28.11 21.04
CA ALA A 79 2.23 -27.15 21.38
C ALA A 79 2.62 -26.29 22.59
N ALA A 80 3.12 -26.91 23.67
CA ALA A 80 3.57 -26.21 24.86
C ALA A 80 4.77 -25.29 24.57
N THR A 81 5.73 -25.73 23.76
CA THR A 81 6.91 -24.94 23.39
C THR A 81 6.53 -23.71 22.56
N VAL A 82 5.62 -23.87 21.59
CA VAL A 82 5.11 -22.76 20.78
C VAL A 82 4.24 -21.81 21.62
N ALA A 83 3.44 -22.33 22.56
CA ALA A 83 2.64 -21.51 23.47
C ALA A 83 3.52 -20.68 24.42
N VAL A 84 4.56 -21.29 24.99
CA VAL A 84 5.55 -20.59 25.82
C VAL A 84 6.30 -19.55 24.98
N PHE A 85 6.69 -19.90 23.75
CA PHE A 85 7.31 -18.95 22.81
C PHE A 85 6.41 -17.74 22.58
N LEU A 86 5.12 -17.93 22.31
CA LEU A 86 4.14 -16.85 22.14
C LEU A 86 3.95 -16.02 23.42
N ALA A 87 3.94 -16.66 24.59
CA ALA A 87 3.79 -16.01 25.90
C ALA A 87 5.05 -15.30 26.39
N THR A 88 6.20 -15.56 25.77
CA THR A 88 7.46 -14.86 26.07
C THR A 88 7.94 -13.97 24.94
N SER A 89 7.44 -14.11 23.72
CA SER A 89 7.98 -13.35 22.59
C SER A 89 7.56 -11.87 22.68
N PRO A 90 8.51 -10.92 22.57
CA PRO A 90 8.19 -9.50 22.47
C PRO A 90 7.51 -9.14 21.13
N LYS A 91 7.56 -10.03 20.13
CA LYS A 91 6.95 -9.84 18.81
C LYS A 91 6.27 -11.14 18.37
N VAL A 92 4.94 -11.12 18.30
CA VAL A 92 4.13 -12.28 17.88
C VAL A 92 3.74 -12.08 16.42
N ASN A 93 4.34 -12.87 15.52
CA ASN A 93 3.88 -12.98 14.13
C ASN A 93 2.64 -13.89 14.09
N ILE A 94 1.63 -13.52 13.32
CA ILE A 94 0.38 -14.29 13.15
C ILE A 94 0.63 -15.73 12.67
N GLN A 95 1.74 -15.96 11.98
CA GLN A 95 2.20 -17.29 11.54
C GLN A 95 2.47 -18.25 12.71
N TYR A 96 2.92 -17.76 13.87
CA TYR A 96 3.13 -18.59 15.06
C TYR A 96 1.80 -18.98 15.72
N THR A 97 0.80 -18.10 15.68
CA THR A 97 -0.57 -18.40 16.12
C THR A 97 -1.23 -19.44 15.21
N LEU A 98 -1.01 -19.32 13.88
CA LEU A 98 -1.45 -20.29 12.88
C LEU A 98 -0.75 -21.66 13.00
N THR A 99 0.41 -21.72 13.67
CA THR A 99 1.12 -22.98 13.98
C THR A 99 0.66 -23.57 15.32
N LEU A 100 0.39 -22.73 16.33
CA LEU A 100 -0.06 -23.18 17.65
C LEU A 100 -1.46 -23.81 17.60
N ILE A 101 -2.39 -23.20 16.86
CA ILE A 101 -3.79 -23.65 16.83
C ILE A 101 -3.90 -25.10 16.34
N PRO A 102 -3.32 -25.50 15.18
CA PRO A 102 -3.31 -26.90 14.76
C PRO A 102 -2.65 -27.84 15.78
N LEU A 103 -1.55 -27.43 16.43
CA LEU A 103 -0.86 -28.25 17.43
C LEU A 103 -1.71 -28.47 18.69
N LEU A 104 -2.45 -27.46 19.15
CA LEU A 104 -3.41 -27.60 20.25
C LEU A 104 -4.62 -28.45 19.87
N LEU A 105 -5.09 -28.35 18.61
CA LEU A 105 -6.20 -29.17 18.11
C LEU A 105 -5.81 -30.65 17.97
N LEU A 106 -4.54 -30.94 17.64
CA LEU A 106 -3.98 -32.29 17.54
C LEU A 106 -3.54 -32.86 18.90
N SER A 107 -3.41 -32.02 19.94
CA SER A 107 -3.10 -32.44 21.31
C SER A 107 -4.29 -33.18 21.93
N LYS A 108 -4.11 -34.47 22.20
CA LYS A 108 -5.16 -35.32 22.78
C LYS A 108 -5.45 -34.96 24.25
N SER A 109 -4.42 -34.51 24.97
CA SER A 109 -4.52 -34.06 26.36
C SER A 109 -5.31 -32.75 26.49
N PHE A 110 -5.20 -31.85 25.51
CA PHE A 110 -5.96 -30.60 25.44
C PHE A 110 -7.49 -30.84 25.42
N TRP A 111 -7.94 -31.87 24.71
CA TRP A 111 -9.37 -32.23 24.62
C TRP A 111 -9.87 -33.14 25.74
N ALA A 112 -8.98 -33.85 26.42
CA ALA A 112 -9.33 -34.72 27.54
C ALA A 112 -9.73 -33.91 28.80
N GLU A 113 -9.13 -32.75 29.00
CA GLU A 113 -9.40 -31.93 30.17
C GLU A 113 -10.56 -30.94 29.93
N LYS A 114 -11.70 -31.21 30.57
CA LYS A 114 -12.96 -30.47 30.42
C LYS A 114 -12.80 -28.95 30.65
N HIS A 115 -11.87 -28.53 31.51
CA HIS A 115 -11.65 -27.12 31.80
C HIS A 115 -10.84 -26.41 30.70
N LEU A 116 -9.86 -27.05 30.08
CA LEU A 116 -9.11 -26.51 28.93
C LEU A 116 -10.01 -26.36 27.71
N LYS A 117 -10.81 -27.39 27.41
CA LYS A 117 -11.84 -27.32 26.37
C LYS A 117 -12.82 -26.17 26.59
N ARG A 118 -13.32 -26.00 27.82
CA ARG A 118 -14.23 -24.90 28.17
C ARG A 118 -13.56 -23.54 28.03
N ASN A 119 -12.34 -23.37 28.53
CA ASN A 119 -11.61 -22.11 28.47
C ASN A 119 -11.23 -21.73 27.04
N PHE A 120 -10.89 -22.69 26.20
CA PHE A 120 -10.65 -22.46 24.77
C PHE A 120 -11.93 -22.03 24.04
N ILE A 121 -13.06 -22.70 24.29
CA ILE A 121 -14.37 -22.29 23.73
C ILE A 121 -14.76 -20.89 24.23
N LEU A 122 -14.51 -20.57 25.50
CA LEU A 122 -14.73 -19.24 26.05
C LEU A 122 -13.80 -18.20 25.43
N LEU A 123 -12.54 -18.54 25.16
CA LEU A 123 -11.57 -17.65 24.51
C LEU A 123 -11.97 -17.37 23.05
N ILE A 124 -12.33 -18.41 22.28
CA ILE A 124 -12.83 -18.25 20.91
C ILE A 124 -14.14 -17.46 20.90
N SER A 125 -15.07 -17.79 21.80
CA SER A 125 -16.31 -17.01 21.96
C SER A 125 -16.03 -15.56 22.33
N SER A 126 -15.05 -15.29 23.20
CA SER A 126 -14.66 -13.93 23.61
C SER A 126 -13.95 -13.18 22.49
N ALA A 127 -13.14 -13.86 21.67
CA ALA A 127 -12.48 -13.27 20.51
C ALA A 127 -13.50 -12.93 19.40
N VAL A 128 -14.47 -13.82 19.16
CA VAL A 128 -15.60 -13.56 18.25
C VAL A 128 -16.46 -12.42 18.78
N LEU A 129 -16.75 -12.39 20.08
CA LEU A 129 -17.51 -11.32 20.73
C LEU A 129 -16.75 -9.99 20.67
N TRP A 130 -15.44 -10.00 20.89
CA TRP A 130 -14.59 -8.80 20.81
C TRP A 130 -14.52 -8.29 19.38
N LEU A 131 -14.29 -9.15 18.38
CA LEU A 131 -14.33 -8.78 16.97
C LEU A 131 -15.70 -8.18 16.61
N ALA A 132 -16.79 -8.86 16.97
CA ALA A 132 -18.14 -8.35 16.77
C ALA A 132 -18.34 -6.98 17.43
N SER A 133 -17.89 -6.81 18.68
CA SER A 133 -18.02 -5.56 19.44
C SER A 133 -17.18 -4.43 18.83
N SER A 134 -15.94 -4.70 18.42
CA SER A 134 -15.05 -3.73 17.76
C SER A 134 -15.60 -3.28 16.41
N TYR A 135 -16.15 -4.21 15.61
CA TYR A 135 -16.86 -3.86 14.37
C TYR A 135 -18.16 -3.09 14.64
N THR A 136 -18.86 -3.38 15.74
CA THR A 136 -20.08 -2.66 16.14
C THR A 136 -19.77 -1.24 16.58
N VAL A 137 -18.74 -1.02 17.39
CA VAL A 137 -18.30 0.31 17.81
C VAL A 137 -17.86 1.14 16.60
N LEU A 138 -17.13 0.52 15.67
CA LEU A 138 -16.72 1.18 14.42
C LEU A 138 -17.94 1.53 13.55
N PHE A 139 -18.89 0.61 13.39
CA PHE A 139 -20.11 0.83 12.61
C PHE A 139 -21.06 1.85 13.25
N VAL A 140 -21.21 1.84 14.58
CA VAL A 140 -22.00 2.83 15.32
C VAL A 140 -21.36 4.21 15.21
N ALA A 141 -20.05 4.32 15.36
CA ALA A 141 -19.33 5.58 15.12
C ALA A 141 -19.56 6.10 13.69
N LEU A 142 -19.42 5.22 12.69
CA LEU A 142 -19.65 5.54 11.27
C LEU A 142 -21.11 5.93 10.97
N SER A 143 -22.08 5.28 11.60
CA SER A 143 -23.52 5.55 11.41
C SER A 143 -23.97 6.83 12.12
N MET A 144 -23.40 7.12 13.29
CA MET A 144 -23.67 8.35 14.04
C MET A 144 -23.11 9.58 13.30
N ASP A 145 -21.92 9.46 12.69
CA ASP A 145 -21.33 10.50 11.84
C ASP A 145 -22.07 10.66 10.51
N PHE A 146 -22.55 9.57 9.89
CA PHE A 146 -23.30 9.63 8.63
C PHE A 146 -24.67 10.32 8.79
N ALA A 147 -25.31 10.20 9.94
CA ALA A 147 -26.66 10.69 10.18
C ALA A 147 -26.75 11.97 11.05
N ASN A 148 -25.60 12.58 11.40
CA ASN A 148 -25.52 13.83 12.17
C ASN A 148 -26.26 13.79 13.54
N PHE A 149 -26.44 12.60 14.11
CA PHE A 149 -27.16 12.44 15.37
C PHE A 149 -26.25 12.72 16.57
N LYS A 150 -26.63 13.71 17.39
CA LYS A 150 -26.07 13.86 18.75
C LYS A 150 -26.40 12.61 19.57
N LYS A 151 -25.35 12.05 20.18
CA LYS A 151 -25.30 11.01 21.24
C LYS A 151 -26.64 10.32 21.54
N LEU A 152 -26.79 9.11 21.02
CA LEU A 152 -27.74 8.13 21.56
C LEU A 152 -27.07 7.41 22.74
N ASP A 153 -27.76 7.40 23.89
CA ASP A 153 -27.40 6.63 25.07
C ASP A 153 -27.54 5.13 24.78
N LEU A 154 -26.42 4.41 24.75
CA LEU A 154 -26.35 2.96 24.56
C LEU A 154 -26.45 2.21 25.89
N VAL A 155 -27.49 2.51 26.67
CA VAL A 155 -27.85 1.70 27.85
C VAL A 155 -29.18 1.03 27.53
N ILE A 156 -29.12 -0.22 27.05
CA ILE A 156 -30.05 -1.34 27.30
C ILE A 156 -29.57 -2.51 26.42
N LEU A 157 -28.95 -3.52 27.03
CA LEU A 157 -28.63 -4.80 26.37
C LEU A 157 -29.90 -5.65 26.34
N ASN A 158 -30.62 -5.66 25.22
CA ASN A 158 -31.74 -6.56 24.95
C ASN A 158 -31.32 -7.62 23.90
N ARG A 159 -31.92 -8.82 23.92
CA ARG A 159 -31.69 -9.90 22.93
C ARG A 159 -31.84 -9.44 21.47
N TRP A 160 -32.69 -8.43 21.25
CA TRP A 160 -32.85 -7.78 19.95
C TRP A 160 -31.61 -6.99 19.50
N ASN A 161 -30.86 -6.38 20.42
CA ASN A 161 -29.64 -5.65 20.08
C ASN A 161 -28.50 -6.60 19.68
N ILE A 162 -28.46 -7.82 20.23
CA ILE A 162 -27.51 -8.85 19.79
C ILE A 162 -27.86 -9.33 18.37
N ILE A 163 -29.14 -9.59 18.08
CA ILE A 163 -29.59 -9.97 16.73
C ILE A 163 -29.32 -8.86 15.72
N VAL A 164 -29.61 -7.60 16.09
CA VAL A 164 -29.30 -6.43 15.25
C VAL A 164 -27.79 -6.27 15.06
N THR A 165 -26.99 -6.50 16.10
CA THR A 165 -25.52 -6.46 16.01
C THR A 165 -24.98 -7.57 15.11
N VAL A 166 -25.45 -8.81 15.26
CA VAL A 166 -25.07 -9.93 14.38
C VAL A 166 -25.53 -9.67 12.95
N ALA A 167 -26.72 -9.12 12.75
CA ALA A 167 -27.22 -8.73 11.43
C ALA A 167 -26.35 -7.61 10.83
N ILE A 168 -25.95 -6.60 11.60
CA ILE A 168 -25.06 -5.51 11.17
C ILE A 168 -23.67 -6.02 10.84
N VAL A 169 -23.10 -6.93 11.64
CA VAL A 169 -21.78 -7.53 11.40
C VAL A 169 -21.83 -8.47 10.19
N ALA A 170 -22.88 -9.30 10.07
CA ALA A 170 -23.09 -10.15 8.90
C ALA A 170 -23.33 -9.32 7.64
N PHE A 171 -24.09 -8.22 7.74
CA PHE A 171 -24.31 -7.28 6.65
C PHE A 171 -23.04 -6.51 6.30
N GLY A 172 -22.24 -6.10 7.29
CA GLY A 172 -20.93 -5.49 7.10
C GLY A 172 -19.95 -6.42 6.39
N LEU A 173 -19.92 -7.70 6.81
CA LEU A 173 -19.16 -8.75 6.13
C LEU A 173 -19.71 -8.99 4.71
N LEU A 174 -21.02 -9.04 4.50
CA LEU A 174 -21.66 -9.17 3.18
C LEU A 174 -21.42 -7.96 2.26
N CYS A 175 -21.27 -6.75 2.82
CA CYS A 175 -20.94 -5.53 2.08
C CYS A 175 -19.45 -5.44 1.72
N ILE A 176 -18.57 -6.08 2.50
CA ILE A 176 -17.13 -6.18 2.21
C ILE A 176 -16.85 -7.35 1.27
N LEU A 177 -17.69 -8.40 1.30
CA LEU A 177 -17.58 -9.51 0.38
C LEU A 177 -17.80 -9.02 -1.05
N PRO A 178 -16.92 -9.37 -2.01
CA PRO A 178 -17.11 -9.01 -3.40
C PRO A 178 -18.49 -9.50 -3.85
N THR A 179 -19.27 -8.60 -4.48
CA THR A 179 -20.43 -9.06 -5.25
C THR A 179 -19.94 -10.11 -6.25
N PRO A 180 -20.71 -11.16 -6.57
CA PRO A 180 -20.29 -12.17 -7.54
C PRO A 180 -19.84 -11.57 -8.89
N SER A 181 -20.35 -10.38 -9.22
CA SER A 181 -20.03 -9.59 -10.40
C SER A 181 -18.75 -8.74 -10.30
N GLY A 182 -18.21 -8.50 -9.10
CA GLY A 182 -17.10 -7.57 -8.87
C GLY A 182 -17.45 -6.12 -9.22
N VAL A 183 -16.42 -5.33 -9.50
CA VAL A 183 -16.53 -3.95 -10.01
C VAL A 183 -16.48 -3.95 -11.53
N ARG A 184 -17.44 -3.27 -12.15
CA ARG A 184 -17.52 -3.07 -13.61
C ARG A 184 -17.11 -1.65 -13.95
N LEU A 185 -15.96 -1.52 -14.59
CA LEU A 185 -15.49 -0.28 -15.19
C LEU A 185 -16.06 -0.14 -16.60
N HIS A 186 -16.28 1.08 -17.05
CA HIS A 186 -16.80 1.35 -18.40
C HIS A 186 -15.72 1.10 -19.44
N ASN A 187 -16.06 0.60 -20.64
CA ASN A 187 -15.08 0.57 -21.72
C ASN A 187 -14.66 2.00 -22.08
N ALA A 188 -13.36 2.27 -22.02
CA ALA A 188 -12.79 3.57 -22.30
C ALA A 188 -11.54 3.44 -23.18
N PRO A 189 -11.21 4.46 -23.99
CA PRO A 189 -10.03 4.46 -24.84
C PRO A 189 -8.73 4.33 -24.04
N ILE A 190 -8.61 5.02 -22.91
CA ILE A 190 -7.41 5.00 -22.06
C ILE A 190 -7.70 4.30 -20.74
N ARG A 191 -7.02 3.18 -20.49
CA ARG A 191 -7.16 2.34 -19.30
C ARG A 191 -5.78 2.10 -18.72
N VAL A 192 -5.46 2.83 -17.66
CA VAL A 192 -4.14 2.79 -17.02
C VAL A 192 -4.17 1.88 -15.79
N GLY A 193 -3.24 0.93 -15.71
CA GLY A 193 -2.97 0.16 -14.49
C GLY A 193 -1.73 0.71 -13.79
N ILE A 194 -1.87 1.17 -12.55
CA ILE A 194 -0.76 1.69 -11.74
C ILE A 194 -0.54 0.74 -10.57
N PRO A 195 0.30 -0.29 -10.69
CA PRO A 195 0.68 -1.08 -9.52
C PRO A 195 1.41 -0.23 -8.47
N GLU A 196 1.34 -0.61 -7.19
CA GLU A 196 2.12 0.06 -6.11
C GLU A 196 3.63 0.06 -6.40
N SER A 197 4.10 -0.97 -7.11
CA SER A 197 5.45 -1.11 -7.65
C SER A 197 5.42 -2.28 -8.64
N PRO A 198 6.46 -2.48 -9.46
CA PRO A 198 6.56 -3.69 -10.29
C PRO A 198 6.37 -4.98 -9.47
N ASP A 199 6.90 -5.04 -8.25
CA ASP A 199 6.86 -6.21 -7.38
C ASP A 199 5.48 -6.52 -6.77
N SER A 200 4.55 -5.56 -6.77
CA SER A 200 3.18 -5.80 -6.29
C SER A 200 2.29 -6.50 -7.33
N ALA A 201 2.68 -6.46 -8.60
CA ALA A 201 1.87 -6.96 -9.71
C ALA A 201 2.55 -8.05 -10.53
N PHE A 202 3.88 -8.04 -10.63
CA PHE A 202 4.63 -8.91 -11.53
C PHE A 202 5.69 -9.72 -10.79
N ILE A 203 6.12 -10.81 -11.42
CA ILE A 203 7.25 -11.62 -10.96
C ILE A 203 8.33 -11.53 -12.06
N PRO A 204 9.58 -11.12 -11.75
CA PRO A 204 10.67 -11.02 -12.72
C PRO A 204 10.82 -12.29 -13.56
N GLY A 205 10.88 -12.15 -14.89
CA GLY A 205 11.04 -13.27 -15.82
C GLY A 205 9.79 -14.14 -16.03
N SER A 206 8.66 -13.84 -15.37
CA SER A 206 7.42 -14.61 -15.50
C SER A 206 6.41 -13.92 -16.43
N GLY A 207 6.40 -14.33 -17.70
CA GLY A 207 5.38 -13.87 -18.66
C GLY A 207 3.94 -14.25 -18.27
N GLU A 208 3.77 -15.31 -17.47
CA GLU A 208 2.47 -15.70 -16.90
C GLU A 208 1.95 -14.64 -15.93
N SER A 209 2.82 -14.05 -15.09
CA SER A 209 2.41 -12.96 -14.18
C SER A 209 1.87 -11.75 -14.95
N VAL A 210 2.50 -11.43 -16.10
CA VAL A 210 2.05 -10.35 -17.00
C VAL A 210 0.69 -10.69 -17.62
N SER A 211 0.52 -11.92 -18.11
CA SER A 211 -0.76 -12.39 -18.68
C SER A 211 -1.89 -12.36 -17.66
N GLN A 212 -1.64 -12.77 -16.42
CA GLN A 212 -2.62 -12.72 -15.33
C GLN A 212 -3.01 -11.29 -14.98
N PHE A 213 -2.04 -10.38 -14.89
CA PHE A 213 -2.27 -8.97 -14.65
C PHE A 213 -3.17 -8.35 -15.73
N LEU A 214 -2.84 -8.55 -17.01
CA LEU A 214 -3.61 -7.99 -18.13
C LEU A 214 -5.00 -8.62 -18.25
N LYS A 215 -5.14 -9.91 -17.96
CA LYS A 215 -6.44 -10.59 -17.89
C LYS A 215 -7.31 -10.03 -16.77
N HIS A 216 -6.71 -9.69 -15.62
CA HIS A 216 -7.44 -9.18 -14.46
C HIS A 216 -7.88 -7.73 -14.65
N TYR A 217 -7.01 -6.86 -15.17
CA TYR A 217 -7.28 -5.41 -15.24
C TYR A 217 -7.73 -4.91 -16.61
N ASN A 218 -7.42 -5.63 -17.70
CA ASN A 218 -7.70 -5.24 -19.09
C ASN A 218 -7.29 -3.79 -19.40
N VAL A 219 -6.03 -3.48 -19.15
CA VAL A 219 -5.43 -2.15 -19.33
C VAL A 219 -4.62 -2.09 -20.63
N ASN A 220 -4.51 -0.91 -21.23
CA ASN A 220 -3.66 -0.65 -22.39
C ASN A 220 -2.46 0.26 -22.07
N TYR A 221 -2.41 0.78 -20.84
CA TYR A 221 -1.25 1.44 -20.26
C TYR A 221 -0.88 0.80 -18.92
N VAL A 222 0.41 0.64 -18.65
CA VAL A 222 0.94 0.24 -17.34
C VAL A 222 1.96 1.26 -16.87
N VAL A 223 1.85 1.69 -15.62
CA VAL A 223 2.79 2.64 -15.01
C VAL A 223 3.72 1.87 -14.07
N LEU A 224 5.02 1.89 -14.33
CA LEU A 224 6.01 1.32 -13.41
C LEU A 224 6.57 2.43 -12.53
N SER A 225 6.12 2.50 -11.28
CA SER A 225 6.39 3.62 -10.38
C SER A 225 7.66 3.45 -9.54
N PHE A 226 8.47 4.51 -9.50
CA PHE A 226 9.72 4.59 -8.75
C PHE A 226 9.83 5.93 -7.99
N SER A 227 10.76 5.95 -7.04
CA SER A 227 11.10 7.15 -6.29
C SER A 227 11.79 8.23 -7.15
N PRO A 228 11.82 9.49 -6.70
CA PRO A 228 12.56 10.53 -7.41
C PRO A 228 14.06 10.24 -7.46
N ASP A 229 14.62 9.59 -6.44
CA ASP A 229 16.02 9.18 -6.40
C ASP A 229 16.41 8.21 -7.53
N PHE A 230 15.48 7.39 -8.03
CA PHE A 230 15.75 6.57 -9.22
C PHE A 230 16.16 7.44 -10.41
N VAL A 231 15.53 8.59 -10.55
CA VAL A 231 15.81 9.58 -11.60
C VAL A 231 17.05 10.38 -11.26
N ASP A 232 17.12 10.93 -10.06
CA ASP A 232 18.18 11.85 -9.65
C ASP A 232 19.56 11.19 -9.60
N THR A 233 19.61 9.89 -9.29
CA THR A 233 20.87 9.14 -9.21
C THR A 233 21.19 8.35 -10.49
N TYR A 234 20.36 8.47 -11.54
CA TYR A 234 20.57 7.73 -12.78
C TYR A 234 21.85 8.16 -13.50
N GLN A 235 22.73 7.22 -13.82
CA GLN A 235 24.02 7.48 -14.50
C GLN A 235 24.16 6.75 -15.84
N GLY A 236 23.09 6.09 -16.30
CA GLY A 236 23.08 5.26 -17.49
C GLY A 236 22.59 3.85 -17.19
N TYR A 237 22.33 3.09 -18.25
CA TYR A 237 21.80 1.73 -18.14
C TYR A 237 22.88 0.71 -17.74
N GLU A 238 22.75 0.19 -16.52
CA GLU A 238 23.59 -0.86 -15.96
C GLU A 238 22.72 -2.10 -15.66
N PRO A 239 22.75 -3.17 -16.48
CA PRO A 239 21.79 -4.28 -16.42
C PRO A 239 21.63 -4.93 -15.04
N GLU A 240 22.73 -5.07 -14.29
CA GLU A 240 22.75 -5.73 -12.98
C GLU A 240 22.46 -4.78 -11.80
N LYS A 241 22.26 -3.48 -12.06
CA LYS A 241 22.00 -2.50 -11.01
C LYS A 241 20.63 -2.74 -10.40
N ASP A 242 20.59 -2.75 -9.08
CA ASP A 242 19.39 -2.96 -8.28
C ASP A 242 18.50 -1.73 -8.29
N VAL A 243 17.21 -1.96 -8.54
CA VAL A 243 16.17 -0.92 -8.56
C VAL A 243 15.15 -1.08 -7.44
N THR A 244 15.16 -2.21 -6.73
CA THR A 244 14.20 -2.56 -5.66
C THR A 244 14.12 -1.49 -4.57
N ARG A 245 15.25 -0.86 -4.25
CA ARG A 245 15.33 0.22 -3.26
C ARG A 245 14.47 1.44 -3.61
N TYR A 246 14.19 1.67 -4.88
CA TYR A 246 13.39 2.79 -5.35
C TYR A 246 11.90 2.44 -5.51
N MET A 247 11.51 1.20 -5.21
CA MET A 247 10.12 0.75 -5.25
C MET A 247 9.41 1.05 -3.92
N ARG A 248 8.17 1.55 -4.03
CA ARG A 248 7.29 1.82 -2.87
C ARG A 248 6.88 0.53 -2.17
N PHE A 249 6.30 -0.41 -2.89
CA PHE A 249 6.03 -1.75 -2.39
C PHE A 249 7.18 -2.71 -2.75
N LYS A 250 7.57 -3.57 -1.82
CA LYS A 250 8.53 -4.65 -2.08
C LYS A 250 8.29 -5.84 -1.16
N THR A 251 8.36 -7.02 -1.76
CA THR A 251 8.50 -8.29 -1.10
C THR A 251 10.00 -8.53 -0.86
N VAL A 252 10.38 -8.96 0.33
CA VAL A 252 11.80 -9.18 0.70
C VAL A 252 12.41 -10.35 -0.11
N ALA A 253 11.57 -11.12 -0.82
CA ALA A 253 11.97 -12.34 -1.51
C ALA A 253 12.58 -12.09 -2.90
N GLU A 254 12.19 -11.02 -3.61
CA GLU A 254 12.54 -10.84 -5.01
C GLU A 254 13.27 -9.51 -5.24
N ARG A 255 14.50 -9.60 -5.77
CA ARG A 255 15.32 -8.44 -6.12
C ARG A 255 15.13 -8.11 -7.59
N TRP A 256 14.77 -6.86 -7.87
CA TRP A 256 14.61 -6.33 -9.22
C TRP A 256 15.88 -5.60 -9.67
N ARG A 257 16.33 -5.91 -10.89
CA ARG A 257 17.42 -5.19 -11.57
C ARG A 257 16.93 -4.43 -12.78
N TYR A 258 17.79 -3.60 -13.35
CA TYR A 258 17.47 -2.83 -14.56
C TYR A 258 17.10 -3.72 -15.75
N LYS A 259 17.75 -4.88 -15.91
CA LYS A 259 17.38 -5.85 -16.94
C LYS A 259 16.00 -6.46 -16.73
N ASP A 260 15.58 -6.64 -15.47
CA ASP A 260 14.28 -7.23 -15.14
C ASP A 260 13.15 -6.22 -15.44
N VAL A 261 13.39 -4.92 -15.18
CA VAL A 261 12.47 -3.85 -15.58
C VAL A 261 12.36 -3.74 -17.10
N ARG A 262 13.50 -3.78 -17.82
CA ARG A 262 13.50 -3.74 -19.28
C ARG A 262 12.78 -4.94 -19.89
N TRP A 263 13.04 -6.14 -19.37
CA TRP A 263 12.31 -7.35 -19.76
C TRP A 263 10.79 -7.16 -19.59
N LEU A 264 10.35 -6.62 -18.45
CA LEU A 264 8.92 -6.39 -18.21
C LEU A 264 8.30 -5.41 -19.22
N ILE A 265 9.04 -4.35 -19.59
CA ILE A 265 8.60 -3.39 -20.62
C ILE A 265 8.45 -4.10 -21.97
N ASP A 266 9.48 -4.83 -22.41
CA ASP A 266 9.46 -5.58 -23.68
C ASP A 266 8.30 -6.60 -23.71
N GLU A 267 8.05 -7.27 -22.58
CA GLU A 267 7.00 -8.26 -22.40
C GLU A 267 5.59 -7.63 -22.48
N LEU A 268 5.39 -6.44 -21.90
CA LEU A 268 4.14 -5.68 -22.00
C LEU A 268 3.93 -5.13 -23.42
N HIS A 269 4.98 -4.61 -24.05
CA HIS A 269 4.96 -4.13 -25.44
C HIS A 269 4.57 -5.24 -26.42
N SER A 270 5.10 -6.46 -26.24
CA SER A 270 4.74 -7.61 -27.09
C SER A 270 3.25 -7.96 -27.06
N ARG A 271 2.51 -7.50 -26.04
CA ARG A 271 1.07 -7.66 -25.86
C ARG A 271 0.26 -6.42 -26.23
N GLY A 272 0.90 -5.41 -26.85
CA GLY A 272 0.26 -4.18 -27.30
C GLY A 272 -0.08 -3.20 -26.17
N VAL A 273 0.58 -3.30 -25.02
CA VAL A 273 0.38 -2.41 -23.86
C VAL A 273 1.50 -1.40 -23.80
N LYS A 274 1.17 -0.11 -23.70
CA LYS A 274 2.16 0.96 -23.50
C LYS A 274 2.63 1.00 -22.04
N VAL A 275 3.89 1.34 -21.82
CA VAL A 275 4.50 1.39 -20.49
C VAL A 275 5.06 2.77 -20.19
N LEU A 276 4.60 3.37 -19.09
CA LEU A 276 5.02 4.69 -18.65
C LEU A 276 5.96 4.58 -17.44
N LEU A 277 6.97 5.44 -17.41
CA LEU A 277 7.80 5.62 -16.23
C LEU A 277 7.02 6.43 -15.18
N GLY A 278 6.56 5.76 -14.13
CA GLY A 278 5.92 6.40 -12.98
C GLY A 278 6.96 6.99 -12.03
N ILE A 279 6.77 8.25 -11.62
CA ILE A 279 7.70 8.93 -10.73
C ILE A 279 6.93 9.64 -9.63
N TYR A 280 7.19 9.26 -8.38
CA TYR A 280 6.71 10.01 -7.22
C TYR A 280 7.47 11.34 -7.11
N LEU A 281 6.75 12.46 -7.14
CA LEU A 281 7.32 13.81 -7.03
C LEU A 281 7.24 14.35 -5.61
N ARG A 282 7.39 13.46 -4.64
CA ARG A 282 7.50 13.75 -3.22
C ARG A 282 8.47 12.80 -2.55
N LYS A 283 9.04 13.26 -1.44
CA LYS A 283 9.79 12.41 -0.51
C LYS A 283 8.79 11.63 0.35
N GLU A 284 8.54 10.37 0.02
CA GLU A 284 7.71 9.49 0.86
C GLU A 284 8.52 8.99 2.07
N LYS A 285 7.89 8.94 3.25
CA LYS A 285 8.49 8.39 4.47
C LYS A 285 8.36 6.88 4.46
N ILE A 286 9.43 6.17 4.83
CA ILE A 286 9.41 4.71 5.02
C ILE A 286 8.31 4.35 6.04
N LYS A 287 7.41 3.44 5.66
CA LYS A 287 6.28 2.98 6.49
C LYS A 287 6.56 1.57 6.98
N TYR A 288 6.24 1.33 8.26
CA TYR A 288 6.57 0.08 8.97
C TYR A 288 5.35 -0.82 9.26
N HIS A 289 4.18 -0.53 8.68
CA HIS A 289 2.91 -1.16 9.05
C HIS A 289 2.86 -2.67 8.68
N TYR A 290 3.47 -3.07 7.56
CA TYR A 290 3.45 -4.45 7.03
C TYR A 290 4.83 -4.93 6.54
N GLY A 291 5.89 -4.51 7.23
CA GLY A 291 7.28 -4.66 6.78
C GLY A 291 7.91 -3.30 6.49
N VAL A 292 9.13 -3.28 5.97
CA VAL A 292 9.80 -2.04 5.56
C VAL A 292 9.36 -1.69 4.14
N GLN A 293 8.31 -0.86 4.06
CA GLN A 293 7.75 -0.36 2.80
C GLN A 293 8.09 1.12 2.61
N GLY A 294 7.93 1.61 1.39
CA GLY A 294 8.41 2.92 0.95
C GLY A 294 9.77 2.83 0.27
N PHE A 295 10.18 3.90 -0.38
CA PHE A 295 11.36 3.94 -1.24
C PHE A 295 12.49 4.80 -0.69
N ALA A 296 13.71 4.57 -1.17
CA ALA A 296 14.88 5.39 -0.82
C ALA A 296 14.81 6.78 -1.45
N VAL A 297 15.28 7.77 -0.68
CA VAL A 297 15.26 9.22 -0.98
C VAL A 297 16.53 9.92 -0.50
N ASP A 298 17.64 9.17 -0.36
CA ASP A 298 18.91 9.66 0.19
C ASP A 298 19.45 10.88 -0.59
N TRP A 299 19.30 10.87 -1.92
CA TRP A 299 19.75 11.97 -2.77
C TRP A 299 18.89 13.21 -2.54
N VAL A 300 17.56 13.06 -2.53
CA VAL A 300 16.64 14.15 -2.19
C VAL A 300 16.90 14.70 -0.77
N GLU A 301 17.22 13.84 0.20
CA GLU A 301 17.57 14.25 1.56
C GLU A 301 18.84 15.10 1.63
N SER A 302 19.80 14.83 0.74
CA SER A 302 21.03 15.63 0.63
C SER A 302 20.84 16.97 -0.09
N HIS A 303 19.66 17.24 -0.68
CA HIS A 303 19.32 18.48 -1.38
C HIS A 303 18.05 19.12 -0.80
N PRO A 304 18.09 19.68 0.42
CA PRO A 304 16.91 20.28 1.06
C PRO A 304 16.34 21.48 0.29
N GLU A 305 17.10 22.12 -0.59
CA GLU A 305 16.66 23.25 -1.41
C GLU A 305 15.58 22.90 -2.45
N ILE A 306 15.41 21.61 -2.79
CA ILE A 306 14.37 21.13 -3.69
C ILE A 306 13.13 20.63 -2.94
N LEU A 307 13.12 20.67 -1.60
CA LEU A 307 12.01 20.19 -0.78
C LEU A 307 11.10 21.33 -0.33
N GLY A 308 9.81 21.18 -0.62
CA GLY A 308 8.74 22.09 -0.20
C GLY A 308 7.92 21.55 0.97
N SER A 309 6.82 22.26 1.26
CA SER A 309 5.83 21.82 2.24
C SER A 309 5.27 20.44 1.91
N GLN A 310 5.00 19.63 2.93
CA GLN A 310 4.54 18.23 2.79
C GLN A 310 5.48 17.34 1.96
N ASP A 311 6.77 17.68 1.95
CA ASP A 311 7.83 16.89 1.33
C ASP A 311 7.69 16.78 -0.21
N VAL A 312 6.95 17.71 -0.86
CA VAL A 312 6.80 17.79 -2.32
C VAL A 312 8.04 18.41 -2.96
N LEU A 313 8.43 17.92 -4.15
CA LEU A 313 9.57 18.43 -4.89
C LEU A 313 9.28 19.76 -5.62
N LEU A 314 10.22 20.69 -5.55
CA LEU A 314 10.13 22.04 -6.11
C LEU A 314 10.93 22.15 -7.41
N PHE A 315 10.27 21.99 -8.57
CA PHE A 315 10.96 22.06 -9.87
C PHE A 315 11.34 23.48 -10.31
N ASN A 316 10.90 24.51 -9.59
CA ASN A 316 11.38 25.87 -9.72
C ASN A 316 12.66 26.17 -8.91
N SER A 317 13.13 25.24 -8.08
CA SER A 317 14.38 25.38 -7.31
C SER A 317 15.62 25.13 -8.18
N THR A 318 16.77 25.58 -7.71
CA THR A 318 18.08 25.31 -8.33
C THR A 318 18.90 24.38 -7.47
N VAL A 319 19.53 23.38 -8.09
CA VAL A 319 20.43 22.42 -7.43
C VAL A 319 21.88 22.71 -7.80
N ASN A 320 22.81 22.44 -6.88
CA ASN A 320 24.24 22.57 -7.13
C ASN A 320 24.86 21.23 -7.51
N MET A 321 25.26 21.09 -8.78
CA MET A 321 25.93 19.91 -9.31
C MET A 321 27.39 20.22 -9.61
N ASN A 322 28.31 19.65 -8.84
CA ASN A 322 29.76 19.82 -9.05
C ASN A 322 30.18 21.30 -9.16
N GLY A 323 29.60 22.18 -8.33
CA GLY A 323 29.89 23.62 -8.32
C GLY A 323 29.06 24.45 -9.32
N LYS A 324 28.23 23.83 -10.16
CA LYS A 324 27.35 24.52 -11.11
C LYS A 324 25.91 24.53 -10.62
N ARG A 325 25.31 25.72 -10.52
CA ARG A 325 23.87 25.87 -10.26
C ARG A 325 23.07 25.59 -11.52
N ILE A 326 22.14 24.65 -11.43
CA ILE A 326 21.27 24.22 -12.53
C ILE A 326 19.83 24.23 -12.01
N LEU A 327 18.87 24.61 -12.85
CA LEU A 327 17.45 24.50 -12.51
C LEU A 327 17.10 23.00 -12.31
N TYR A 328 16.44 22.66 -11.21
CA TYR A 328 16.13 21.26 -10.90
C TYR A 328 15.27 20.61 -11.99
N ALA A 329 14.31 21.35 -12.57
CA ALA A 329 13.55 20.89 -13.74
C ALA A 329 14.44 20.47 -14.93
N ASP A 330 15.54 21.18 -15.18
CA ASP A 330 16.45 20.89 -16.31
C ASP A 330 17.28 19.64 -16.03
N TYR A 331 17.79 19.53 -14.80
CA TYR A 331 18.51 18.34 -14.32
C TYR A 331 17.62 17.10 -14.40
N PHE A 332 16.45 17.17 -13.78
CA PHE A 332 15.50 16.06 -13.66
C PHE A 332 15.00 15.60 -15.02
N SER A 333 14.51 16.53 -15.86
CA SER A 333 13.97 16.17 -17.19
C SER A 333 15.00 15.52 -18.11
N THR A 334 16.28 15.91 -18.01
CA THR A 334 17.37 15.28 -18.77
C THR A 334 17.58 13.82 -18.36
N LYS A 335 17.51 13.54 -17.05
CA LYS A 335 17.61 12.17 -16.51
C LYS A 335 16.39 11.33 -16.90
N VAL A 336 15.19 11.87 -16.74
CA VAL A 336 13.94 11.21 -17.17
C VAL A 336 14.01 10.81 -18.64
N LYS A 337 14.43 11.72 -19.52
CA LYS A 337 14.60 11.42 -20.95
C LYS A 337 15.57 10.28 -21.21
N SER A 338 16.67 10.22 -20.46
CA SER A 338 17.67 9.16 -20.58
C SER A 338 17.08 7.82 -20.17
N ILE A 339 16.37 7.77 -19.04
CA ILE A 339 15.70 6.55 -18.56
C ILE A 339 14.63 6.08 -19.56
N VAL A 340 13.77 6.98 -20.03
CA VAL A 340 12.73 6.67 -21.01
C VAL A 340 13.33 6.00 -22.24
N LYS A 341 14.41 6.57 -22.78
CA LYS A 341 15.11 6.02 -23.94
C LYS A 341 15.79 4.68 -23.64
N ASP A 342 16.53 4.59 -22.54
CA ASP A 342 17.41 3.46 -22.24
C ASP A 342 16.64 2.20 -21.86
N PHE A 343 15.49 2.35 -21.20
CA PHE A 343 14.59 1.24 -20.84
C PHE A 343 13.50 0.98 -21.89
N GLY A 344 13.22 1.93 -22.78
CA GLY A 344 12.17 1.81 -23.79
C GLY A 344 10.77 2.16 -23.29
N PHE A 345 10.63 3.11 -22.34
CA PHE A 345 9.30 3.59 -21.94
C PHE A 345 8.64 4.42 -23.06
N ASP A 346 7.31 4.41 -23.11
CA ASP A 346 6.52 5.19 -24.07
C ASP A 346 6.29 6.64 -23.62
N GLY A 347 6.63 6.94 -22.37
CA GLY A 347 6.34 8.22 -21.73
C GLY A 347 6.54 8.19 -20.22
N VAL A 348 5.96 9.18 -19.56
CA VAL A 348 6.14 9.44 -18.13
C VAL A 348 4.81 9.68 -17.45
N TYR A 349 4.72 9.26 -16.19
CA TYR A 349 3.57 9.48 -15.33
C TYR A 349 4.03 10.16 -14.04
N LEU A 350 3.67 11.42 -13.87
CA LEU A 350 4.10 12.27 -12.76
C LEU A 350 3.11 12.20 -11.60
N MET A 351 3.52 11.55 -10.52
CA MET A 351 2.68 11.22 -9.37
C MET A 351 2.94 12.17 -8.20
N ASP A 352 1.92 12.42 -7.39
CA ASP A 352 2.09 12.91 -6.01
C ASP A 352 2.84 14.24 -5.83
N TRP A 353 2.83 15.09 -6.86
CA TRP A 353 3.36 16.46 -6.80
C TRP A 353 2.46 17.42 -6.02
N ASN A 354 1.29 16.98 -5.57
CA ASN A 354 0.31 17.82 -4.90
C ASN A 354 -0.30 17.12 -3.68
N ASP A 355 -0.49 17.91 -2.62
CA ASP A 355 -1.12 17.51 -1.36
C ASP A 355 -2.12 18.61 -0.93
N TRP A 356 -3.32 18.21 -0.51
CA TRP A 356 -4.39 19.11 -0.10
C TRP A 356 -4.01 20.04 1.07
N LYS A 357 -3.05 19.65 1.92
CA LYS A 357 -2.60 20.45 3.06
C LYS A 357 -1.73 21.64 2.67
N ILE A 358 -1.16 21.62 1.46
CA ILE A 358 -0.37 22.74 0.94
C ILE A 358 -1.34 23.88 0.60
N LYS A 359 -1.06 25.09 1.08
CA LYS A 359 -1.85 26.30 0.79
C LYS A 359 -1.16 27.15 -0.29
N GLY A 360 -1.94 27.95 -1.01
CA GLY A 360 -1.44 28.85 -2.05
C GLY A 360 -1.30 28.19 -3.42
N ASP A 361 -0.72 28.92 -4.38
CA ASP A 361 -0.50 28.44 -5.74
C ASP A 361 0.64 27.39 -5.78
N LYS A 362 0.29 26.16 -6.17
CA LYS A 362 1.24 25.04 -6.30
C LYS A 362 1.76 24.86 -7.73
N MET A 363 1.18 25.55 -8.72
CA MET A 363 1.56 25.37 -10.13
C MET A 363 3.04 25.67 -10.42
N PRO A 364 3.68 26.67 -9.76
CA PRO A 364 5.11 26.89 -9.91
C PRO A 364 5.98 25.68 -9.58
N TYR A 365 5.50 24.75 -8.75
CA TYR A 365 6.26 23.58 -8.33
C TYR A 365 6.40 22.54 -9.43
N ILE A 366 5.44 22.45 -10.37
CA ILE A 366 5.41 21.38 -11.40
C ILE A 366 5.55 21.91 -12.83
N LEU A 367 5.08 23.14 -13.11
CA LEU A 367 5.08 23.71 -14.46
C LEU A 367 6.45 23.74 -15.14
N PRO A 368 7.56 24.09 -14.46
CA PRO A 368 8.88 24.05 -15.07
C PRO A 368 9.22 22.67 -15.63
N LEU A 369 8.93 21.60 -14.87
CA LEU A 369 9.18 20.23 -15.29
C LEU A 369 8.34 19.85 -16.52
N LEU A 370 7.03 20.11 -16.49
CA LEU A 370 6.14 19.80 -17.62
C LEU A 370 6.59 20.47 -18.92
N LYS A 371 6.98 21.75 -18.85
CA LYS A 371 7.49 22.48 -20.01
C LYS A 371 8.79 21.87 -20.57
N ARG A 372 9.69 21.40 -19.71
CA ARG A 372 10.93 20.73 -20.14
C ARG A 372 10.68 19.35 -20.73
N LEU A 373 9.79 18.56 -20.15
CA LEU A 373 9.42 17.25 -20.70
C LEU A 373 8.74 17.40 -22.07
N LYS A 374 7.82 18.35 -22.21
CA LYS A 374 7.13 18.64 -23.48
C LYS A 374 8.09 19.12 -24.57
N SER A 375 8.99 20.05 -24.24
CA SER A 375 9.98 20.56 -25.21
C SER A 375 11.04 19.52 -25.61
N SER A 376 11.36 18.59 -24.71
CA SER A 376 12.37 17.55 -24.97
C SER A 376 11.84 16.31 -25.72
N ARG A 377 10.52 16.28 -26.00
CA ARG A 377 9.77 15.17 -26.64
C ARG A 377 9.98 13.83 -25.91
N CYS A 378 9.73 13.82 -24.61
CA CYS A 378 9.98 12.68 -23.72
C CYS A 378 8.92 11.54 -23.81
N GLY A 379 8.24 11.39 -24.94
CA GLY A 379 7.07 10.51 -25.06
C GLY A 379 5.79 11.17 -24.51
N GLU A 380 4.78 10.35 -24.22
CA GLU A 380 3.50 10.82 -23.66
C GLU A 380 3.66 11.25 -22.19
N ILE A 381 3.05 12.38 -21.81
CA ILE A 381 3.16 12.97 -20.48
C ILE A 381 1.82 12.86 -19.76
N PHE A 382 1.77 11.99 -18.77
CA PHE A 382 0.66 11.89 -17.82
C PHE A 382 1.04 12.63 -16.55
N VAL A 383 0.10 13.41 -16.00
CA VAL A 383 0.28 14.10 -14.72
C VAL A 383 -0.95 13.93 -13.85
N GLU A 384 -0.74 13.68 -12.57
CA GLU A 384 -1.85 13.68 -11.62
C GLU A 384 -2.45 15.09 -11.50
N GLY A 385 -3.77 15.14 -11.38
CA GLY A 385 -4.50 16.36 -11.10
C GLY A 385 -4.24 16.89 -9.69
N ILE A 386 -4.76 18.07 -9.43
CA ILE A 386 -4.64 18.71 -8.12
C ILE A 386 -5.53 17.99 -7.12
N ASP A 387 -5.04 17.89 -5.89
CA ASP A 387 -5.73 17.22 -4.79
C ASP A 387 -6.81 18.14 -4.18
N SER A 388 -7.74 18.60 -5.01
CA SER A 388 -8.80 19.54 -4.65
C SER A 388 -10.08 19.31 -5.47
N THR A 389 -11.22 19.59 -4.85
CA THR A 389 -12.55 19.62 -5.47
C THR A 389 -13.01 21.03 -5.86
N ASN A 390 -12.10 22.01 -5.91
CA ASN A 390 -12.46 23.39 -6.26
C ASN A 390 -11.48 24.12 -7.20
N ASP A 391 -10.33 23.52 -7.53
CA ASP A 391 -9.29 24.19 -8.32
C ASP A 391 -9.37 23.83 -9.81
N VAL A 392 -10.38 24.40 -10.48
CA VAL A 392 -10.61 24.20 -11.92
C VAL A 392 -9.47 24.80 -12.74
N ASN A 393 -9.05 26.03 -12.43
CA ASN A 393 -8.06 26.77 -13.23
C ASN A 393 -6.74 26.02 -13.33
N SER A 394 -6.23 25.52 -12.21
CA SER A 394 -4.95 24.83 -12.22
C SER A 394 -5.03 23.49 -12.96
N THR A 395 -6.20 22.83 -12.95
CA THR A 395 -6.47 21.65 -13.79
C THR A 395 -6.39 21.99 -15.28
N LEU A 396 -7.01 23.09 -15.70
CA LEU A 396 -6.94 23.57 -17.09
C LEU A 396 -5.50 23.94 -17.50
N ILE A 397 -4.70 24.45 -16.57
CA ILE A 397 -3.28 24.73 -16.81
C ILE A 397 -2.51 23.42 -17.05
N LEU A 398 -2.77 22.36 -16.27
CA LEU A 398 -2.15 21.05 -16.49
C LEU A 398 -2.53 20.47 -17.86
N MET A 399 -3.80 20.55 -18.25
CA MET A 399 -4.29 20.09 -19.57
C MET A 399 -3.56 20.73 -20.75
N LYS A 400 -3.08 21.98 -20.59
CA LYS A 400 -2.30 22.66 -21.64
C LYS A 400 -0.83 22.20 -21.72
N ASN A 401 -0.31 21.61 -20.66
CA ASN A 401 1.12 21.31 -20.47
C ASN A 401 1.43 19.80 -20.39
N ALA A 402 0.43 18.93 -20.37
CA ALA A 402 0.55 17.48 -20.39
C ALA A 402 -0.33 16.89 -21.51
N ASP A 403 -0.07 15.64 -21.89
CA ASP A 403 -0.91 14.92 -22.85
C ASP A 403 -2.14 14.35 -22.16
N TYR A 404 -2.01 13.89 -20.91
CA TYR A 404 -3.14 13.42 -20.11
C TYR A 404 -3.09 13.96 -18.68
N VAL A 405 -4.25 14.31 -18.13
CA VAL A 405 -4.40 14.67 -16.71
C VAL A 405 -5.28 13.64 -16.02
N VAL A 406 -4.76 13.05 -14.94
CA VAL A 406 -5.47 12.05 -14.14
C VAL A 406 -5.94 12.64 -12.84
N LEU A 407 -7.24 12.91 -12.73
CA LEU A 407 -7.82 13.56 -11.55
C LEU A 407 -7.78 12.65 -10.32
N LYS A 408 -7.44 13.23 -9.16
CA LYS A 408 -7.41 12.55 -7.85
C LYS A 408 -8.82 12.36 -7.26
N THR A 409 -9.61 11.51 -7.90
CA THR A 409 -10.99 11.21 -7.54
C THR A 409 -11.08 10.04 -6.55
N ALA A 410 -10.90 10.31 -5.26
CA ALA A 410 -10.93 9.29 -4.20
C ALA A 410 -11.87 9.63 -3.02
N PRO A 411 -13.18 9.89 -3.24
CA PRO A 411 -14.10 10.30 -2.17
C PRO A 411 -14.04 9.41 -0.92
N TRP A 412 -14.11 8.09 -1.10
CA TRP A 412 -14.05 7.13 0.01
C TRP A 412 -12.75 7.23 0.80
N VAL A 413 -11.61 7.14 0.11
CA VAL A 413 -10.28 7.18 0.75
C VAL A 413 -10.08 8.50 1.48
N ASN A 414 -10.45 9.60 0.84
CA ASN A 414 -10.29 10.94 1.39
C ASN A 414 -11.17 11.19 2.63
N ARG A 415 -12.40 10.67 2.64
CA ARG A 415 -13.32 10.84 3.78
C ARG A 415 -13.03 9.88 4.93
N ILE A 416 -12.80 8.61 4.62
CA ILE A 416 -12.75 7.54 5.62
C ILE A 416 -11.34 7.33 6.14
N TYR A 417 -10.34 7.28 5.25
CA TYR A 417 -8.97 6.98 5.65
C TYR A 417 -8.20 8.25 6.03
N TYR A 418 -8.17 9.26 5.15
CA TYR A 418 -7.44 10.50 5.41
C TYR A 418 -8.19 11.49 6.31
N VAL A 419 -9.49 11.25 6.57
CA VAL A 419 -10.37 12.09 7.40
C VAL A 419 -10.18 13.57 7.05
N ARG A 420 -10.28 13.85 5.74
CA ARG A 420 -10.10 15.20 5.22
C ARG A 420 -11.16 16.14 5.77
N THR A 421 -10.70 17.35 6.11
CA THR A 421 -11.55 18.40 6.68
C THR A 421 -12.22 19.26 5.60
N ASP A 422 -11.75 19.19 4.36
CA ASP A 422 -12.34 19.86 3.20
C ASP A 422 -13.40 18.99 2.52
N ASP A 423 -14.26 19.60 1.68
CA ASP A 423 -15.40 18.91 1.05
C ASP A 423 -14.95 17.96 -0.07
N VAL A 424 -14.78 16.69 0.29
CA VAL A 424 -14.44 15.56 -0.60
C VAL A 424 -15.61 14.59 -0.79
N SER A 425 -16.85 15.09 -0.70
CA SER A 425 -18.05 14.31 -1.01
C SER A 425 -18.14 13.94 -2.50
N ILE A 426 -18.90 12.89 -2.82
CA ILE A 426 -19.14 12.53 -4.22
C ILE A 426 -19.76 13.70 -5.01
N ASP A 427 -20.65 14.46 -4.37
CA ASP A 427 -21.31 15.62 -4.97
C ASP A 427 -20.34 16.79 -5.21
N SER A 428 -19.33 16.98 -4.35
CA SER A 428 -18.31 18.00 -4.57
C SER A 428 -17.41 17.63 -5.75
N TYR A 429 -17.00 16.37 -5.85
CA TYR A 429 -16.31 15.86 -7.02
C TYR A 429 -17.16 16.02 -8.28
N GLN A 430 -18.44 15.64 -8.28
CA GLN A 430 -19.28 15.80 -9.47
C GLN A 430 -19.41 17.27 -9.90
N ARG A 431 -19.63 18.21 -8.97
CA ARG A 431 -19.68 19.65 -9.28
C ARG A 431 -18.36 20.16 -9.85
N TYR A 432 -17.24 19.76 -9.27
CA TYR A 432 -15.91 20.10 -9.75
C TYR A 432 -15.67 19.60 -11.18
N LEU A 433 -15.95 18.31 -11.40
CA LEU A 433 -15.79 17.65 -12.69
C LEU A 433 -16.67 18.29 -13.78
N SER A 434 -17.93 18.60 -13.48
CA SER A 434 -18.81 19.31 -14.42
C SER A 434 -18.22 20.66 -14.83
N LYS A 435 -17.73 21.45 -13.86
CA LYS A 435 -17.08 22.74 -14.14
C LYS A 435 -15.80 22.60 -14.97
N VAL A 436 -14.98 21.58 -14.71
CA VAL A 436 -13.80 21.29 -15.54
C VAL A 436 -14.25 21.00 -16.97
N LEU A 437 -15.21 20.09 -17.16
CA LEU A 437 -15.69 19.69 -18.49
C LEU A 437 -16.33 20.84 -19.28
N GLU A 438 -17.07 21.73 -18.62
CA GLU A 438 -17.65 22.94 -19.24
C GLU A 438 -16.59 23.85 -19.88
N ASN A 439 -15.36 23.84 -19.35
CA ASN A 439 -14.25 24.66 -19.83
C ASN A 439 -13.32 23.92 -20.82
N LEU A 440 -13.60 22.65 -21.15
CA LEU A 440 -12.81 21.85 -22.08
C LEU A 440 -13.56 21.64 -23.39
N SER A 441 -12.84 21.79 -24.50
CA SER A 441 -13.32 21.37 -25.83
C SER A 441 -13.47 19.86 -25.93
N GLY A 442 -14.22 19.37 -26.94
CA GLY A 442 -14.45 17.94 -27.13
C GLY A 442 -13.16 17.10 -27.16
N ASN A 443 -12.15 17.58 -27.89
CA ASN A 443 -10.84 16.93 -27.97
C ASN A 443 -10.11 16.93 -26.61
N GLU A 444 -10.12 18.04 -25.87
CA GLU A 444 -9.46 18.10 -24.55
C GLU A 444 -10.14 17.17 -23.53
N ARG A 445 -11.45 16.93 -23.64
CA ARG A 445 -12.17 16.00 -22.74
C ARG A 445 -11.72 14.55 -22.90
N GLU A 446 -11.18 14.16 -24.06
CA GLU A 446 -10.63 12.82 -24.30
C GLU A 446 -9.29 12.58 -23.57
N HIS A 447 -8.63 13.67 -23.18
CA HIS A 447 -7.33 13.66 -22.49
C HIS A 447 -7.46 13.76 -20.95
N LEU A 448 -8.70 13.86 -20.45
CA LEU A 448 -9.00 13.92 -19.02
C LEU A 448 -9.43 12.54 -18.51
N LEU A 449 -8.72 12.04 -17.49
CA LEU A 449 -8.96 10.74 -16.87
C LEU A 449 -9.35 10.91 -15.41
N TYR A 450 -10.09 9.95 -14.84
CA TYR A 450 -10.37 9.89 -13.40
C TYR A 450 -9.61 8.74 -12.72
N GLY A 451 -9.25 8.92 -11.46
CA GLY A 451 -8.62 7.88 -10.64
C GLY A 451 -9.64 6.89 -10.08
N VAL A 452 -9.27 5.62 -10.06
CA VAL A 452 -10.02 4.48 -9.51
C VAL A 452 -9.17 3.86 -8.41
N TYR A 453 -9.45 4.20 -7.15
CA TYR A 453 -8.62 3.85 -6.00
C TYR A 453 -9.10 2.54 -5.39
N VAL A 454 -8.38 1.44 -5.65
CA VAL A 454 -8.84 0.09 -5.27
C VAL A 454 -8.35 -0.34 -3.89
N PHE A 455 -7.03 -0.32 -3.67
CA PHE A 455 -6.37 -0.90 -2.51
C PHE A 455 -4.94 -0.38 -2.39
N ASP A 456 -4.51 0.06 -1.23
CA ASP A 456 -3.10 0.40 -0.95
C ASP A 456 -2.60 -0.50 0.17
N TYR A 457 -1.70 -1.43 -0.16
CA TYR A 457 -1.09 -2.32 0.82
C TYR A 457 -0.19 -1.55 1.78
N VAL A 458 0.61 -0.62 1.26
CA VAL A 458 1.58 0.15 2.05
C VAL A 458 0.90 1.05 3.08
N ASP A 459 -0.24 1.64 2.74
CA ASP A 459 -1.02 2.48 3.65
C ASP A 459 -2.11 1.70 4.39
N GLY A 460 -2.46 0.50 3.93
CA GLY A 460 -3.43 -0.37 4.60
C GLY A 460 -4.88 0.06 4.43
N TRP A 461 -5.23 0.76 3.35
CA TRP A 461 -6.61 1.10 3.03
C TRP A 461 -7.10 0.36 1.79
N PHE A 462 -8.42 0.15 1.70
CA PHE A 462 -9.07 -0.34 0.50
C PHE A 462 -10.44 0.33 0.32
N THR A 463 -10.88 0.43 -0.93
CA THR A 463 -12.23 0.88 -1.25
C THR A 463 -13.14 -0.32 -1.43
N PRO A 464 -14.23 -0.47 -0.65
CA PRO A 464 -15.20 -1.54 -0.85
C PRO A 464 -15.76 -1.55 -2.27
N ALA A 465 -15.99 -2.73 -2.83
CA ALA A 465 -16.40 -2.88 -4.24
C ALA A 465 -17.68 -2.12 -4.59
N PHE A 466 -18.68 -2.09 -3.69
CA PHE A 466 -19.92 -1.35 -3.93
C PHE A 466 -19.69 0.17 -3.99
N GLU A 467 -18.78 0.67 -3.17
CA GLU A 467 -18.44 2.10 -3.11
C GLU A 467 -17.64 2.48 -4.35
N LEU A 468 -16.64 1.68 -4.73
CA LEU A 468 -15.88 1.90 -5.94
C LEU A 468 -16.79 1.90 -7.18
N GLN A 469 -17.76 0.98 -7.24
CA GLN A 469 -18.75 0.95 -8.32
C GLN A 469 -19.61 2.24 -8.35
N ARG A 470 -19.99 2.77 -7.17
CA ARG A 470 -20.73 4.03 -7.05
C ARG A 470 -19.91 5.21 -7.57
N GLU A 471 -18.66 5.32 -7.16
CA GLU A 471 -17.73 6.38 -7.57
C GLU A 471 -17.49 6.36 -9.10
N VAL A 472 -17.12 5.19 -9.64
CA VAL A 472 -16.90 5.00 -11.08
C VAL A 472 -18.15 5.39 -11.90
N ASN A 473 -19.33 4.96 -11.45
CA ASN A 473 -20.58 5.31 -12.12
C ASN A 473 -20.90 6.81 -12.03
N ALA A 474 -20.59 7.45 -10.90
CA ALA A 474 -20.82 8.88 -10.73
C ALA A 474 -19.93 9.71 -11.68
N PHE A 475 -18.64 9.39 -11.77
CA PHE A 475 -17.70 10.12 -12.64
C PHE A 475 -17.97 9.87 -14.12
N TYR A 476 -18.36 8.64 -14.48
CA TYR A 476 -18.83 8.35 -15.83
C TYR A 476 -20.13 9.11 -16.16
N ARG A 477 -21.09 9.19 -15.24
CA ARG A 477 -22.34 9.95 -15.49
C ARG A 477 -22.12 11.44 -15.70
N VAL A 478 -21.12 12.03 -15.05
CA VAL A 478 -20.74 13.44 -15.25
C VAL A 478 -20.23 13.71 -16.67
N GLY A 479 -19.69 12.69 -17.36
CA GLY A 479 -19.30 12.80 -18.77
C GLY A 479 -17.81 12.66 -19.03
N ILE A 480 -17.02 12.17 -18.07
CA ILE A 480 -15.62 11.81 -18.35
C ILE A 480 -15.60 10.55 -19.23
N ARG A 481 -15.05 10.69 -20.43
CA ARG A 481 -15.01 9.64 -21.46
C ARG A 481 -13.59 9.27 -21.91
N GLY A 482 -12.59 10.10 -21.61
CA GLY A 482 -11.18 9.82 -21.94
C GLY A 482 -10.68 8.51 -21.33
N GLY A 483 -11.07 8.25 -20.08
CA GLY A 483 -10.83 6.99 -19.42
C GLY A 483 -10.45 7.14 -17.94
N TYR A 484 -9.63 6.22 -17.45
CA TYR A 484 -9.33 6.12 -16.02
C TYR A 484 -7.98 5.49 -15.73
N ALA A 485 -7.50 5.72 -14.51
CA ALA A 485 -6.33 5.08 -13.94
C ALA A 485 -6.68 4.28 -12.69
N ILE A 486 -6.40 2.98 -12.68
CA ILE A 486 -6.59 2.08 -11.54
C ILE A 486 -5.37 2.19 -10.64
N TYR A 487 -5.54 2.90 -9.52
CA TYR A 487 -4.49 3.12 -8.54
C TYR A 487 -4.32 1.89 -7.68
N TYR A 488 -3.09 1.40 -7.70
CA TYR A 488 -2.60 0.22 -7.01
C TYR A 488 -3.23 -1.08 -7.50
N SER A 489 -3.22 -1.25 -8.83
CA SER A 489 -3.53 -2.52 -9.48
C SER A 489 -2.49 -3.58 -9.10
N SER A 490 -2.72 -4.31 -8.00
CA SER A 490 -1.82 -5.33 -7.47
C SER A 490 -2.50 -6.69 -7.37
N ARG A 491 -1.73 -7.77 -7.27
CA ARG A 491 -2.27 -9.13 -7.07
C ARG A 491 -3.07 -9.33 -5.78
N TYR A 492 -3.10 -8.31 -4.91
CA TYR A 492 -3.73 -8.32 -3.59
C TYR A 492 -5.11 -7.64 -3.56
N VAL A 493 -5.59 -7.07 -4.67
CA VAL A 493 -6.93 -6.46 -4.73
C VAL A 493 -7.99 -7.53 -4.39
N PRO A 494 -8.83 -7.33 -3.37
CA PRO A 494 -9.67 -8.39 -2.79
C PRO A 494 -10.95 -8.67 -3.58
N TYR A 495 -11.10 -8.12 -4.77
CA TYR A 495 -12.29 -8.27 -5.62
C TYR A 495 -11.95 -8.25 -7.11
N LYS A 496 -12.83 -8.85 -7.90
CA LYS A 496 -12.70 -8.87 -9.37
C LYS A 496 -13.01 -7.49 -9.94
N ILE A 497 -12.19 -7.06 -10.90
CA ILE A 497 -12.47 -5.92 -11.76
C ILE A 497 -12.76 -6.44 -13.17
N THR A 498 -13.74 -5.87 -13.83
CA THR A 498 -14.10 -6.19 -15.22
C THR A 498 -14.34 -4.90 -15.99
N VAL A 499 -14.06 -4.92 -17.28
CA VAL A 499 -14.40 -3.82 -18.18
C VAL A 499 -15.66 -4.22 -18.93
N GLY A 500 -16.75 -3.47 -18.74
CA GLY A 500 -18.04 -3.69 -19.38
C GLY A 500 -18.03 -3.20 -20.82
N GLY A 501 -18.56 -4.03 -21.73
CA GLY A 501 -18.81 -3.70 -23.13
C GLY A 501 -20.11 -2.92 -23.32
#